data_AF-A0A7L2SSR0-F1
#
_entry.id   AF-A0A7L2SSR0-F1
#
_cell.length_a   1.000
_cell.length_b   1.000
_cell.length_c   1.000
_cell.angle_alpha   90.00
_cell.angle_beta   90.00
_cell.angle_gamma   90.00
#
_symmetry.space_group_name_H-M   'P 1'
#
loop_
_entity.id
_entity.type
_entity.pdbx_description
1 polymer ?
#
loop_
_entity_poly.entity_id
_entity_poly.type
_entity_poly.pdbx_seq_one_letter_code
_entity_poly.pdbx_strand_id
1 'polypeptide(L)'
;PRLPMALRICTLVCRSWGDRPQLCQVACAVGRAESPVHHGAALPQGLDSSLQQWGVVAPSQRQALATRLREATEAAMAALLATEAELSPRQRGGTRAHTDILGVDFLLACVDDALELVALATNSQRCLETCVLAEAMGRGVGEPRGDLPRLLAEAMLHRAQCHLVEGKDILLIGAGGVSKSFVWEAARDYGLRVRSSGR
;
A
#
# COMPACT_ATOMS: atom_id res chain seq x y z
N PRO A 1 -11.93 -34.35 14.15
CA PRO A 1 -12.06 -33.41 13.01
C PRO A 1 -11.33 -32.09 13.31
N ARG A 2 -10.40 -31.66 12.45
CA ARG A 2 -9.88 -30.29 12.54
C ARG A 2 -11.03 -29.35 12.22
N LEU A 3 -11.30 -28.40 13.10
CA LEU A 3 -12.31 -27.37 12.82
C LEU A 3 -11.81 -26.56 11.62
N PRO A 4 -12.69 -26.21 10.66
CA PRO A 4 -12.30 -25.35 9.57
C PRO A 4 -11.78 -24.03 10.15
N MET A 5 -10.55 -23.66 9.81
CA MET A 5 -9.94 -22.40 10.26
C MET A 5 -10.03 -21.38 9.13
N ALA A 6 -10.24 -20.12 9.49
CA ALA A 6 -10.18 -19.00 8.57
C ALA A 6 -9.01 -18.09 8.92
N LEU A 7 -8.36 -17.55 7.90
CA LEU A 7 -7.24 -16.63 8.07
C LEU A 7 -7.65 -15.24 7.57
N ARG A 8 -7.74 -14.28 8.48
CA ARG A 8 -7.86 -12.87 8.12
C ARG A 8 -6.48 -12.30 7.86
N ILE A 9 -6.32 -11.56 6.78
CA ILE A 9 -5.06 -10.96 6.38
C ILE A 9 -5.29 -9.46 6.21
N CYS A 10 -4.67 -8.67 7.09
CA CYS A 10 -4.64 -7.22 6.99
C CYS A 10 -3.35 -6.81 6.28
N THR A 11 -3.49 -6.05 5.20
CA THR A 11 -2.37 -5.48 4.48
C THR A 11 -2.39 -3.96 4.57
N LEU A 12 -1.19 -3.38 4.52
CA LEU A 12 -1.01 -1.95 4.29
C LEU A 12 -0.22 -1.79 3.00
N VAL A 13 -0.67 -0.86 2.16
CA VAL A 13 0.02 -0.44 0.95
C VAL A 13 0.20 1.06 1.00
N CYS A 14 1.40 1.50 0.66
CA CYS A 14 1.75 2.91 0.58
C CYS A 14 1.90 3.36 -0.88
N ARG A 15 1.59 4.63 -1.14
CA ARG A 15 2.00 5.33 -2.36
C ARG A 15 3.48 5.65 -2.25
N SER A 16 4.27 5.13 -3.18
CA SER A 16 5.70 5.47 -3.33
C SER A 16 5.90 6.49 -4.45
N TRP A 17 7.16 6.82 -4.74
CA TRP A 17 7.52 7.76 -5.80
C TRP A 17 6.92 7.41 -7.16
N GLY A 18 6.38 8.42 -7.85
CA GLY A 18 5.73 8.26 -9.14
C GLY A 18 4.40 7.52 -9.06
N ASP A 19 3.66 7.69 -7.96
CA ASP A 19 2.33 7.12 -7.73
C ASP A 19 2.27 5.60 -7.82
N ARG A 20 3.37 4.94 -7.45
CA ARG A 20 3.47 3.47 -7.48
C ARG A 20 3.03 2.89 -6.15
N PRO A 21 1.98 2.04 -6.12
CA PRO A 21 1.64 1.29 -4.92
C PRO A 21 2.77 0.34 -4.52
N GLN A 22 3.04 0.26 -3.22
CA GLN A 22 4.00 -0.68 -2.66
C GLN A 22 3.45 -1.27 -1.38
N LEU A 23 3.27 -2.60 -1.33
CA LEU A 23 2.91 -3.32 -0.11
C LEU A 23 3.98 -3.06 0.96
N CYS A 24 3.57 -2.61 2.15
CA CYS A 24 4.50 -2.16 3.18
C CYS A 24 4.43 -2.98 4.47
N GLN A 25 3.29 -3.63 4.76
CA GLN A 25 3.15 -4.52 5.91
C GLN A 25 2.01 -5.53 5.71
N VAL A 26 2.17 -6.72 6.29
CA VAL A 26 1.14 -7.76 6.33
C VAL A 26 1.03 -8.32 7.75
N ALA A 27 -0.18 -8.38 8.26
CA ALA A 27 -0.49 -9.02 9.53
C ALA A 27 -1.66 -9.98 9.34
N CYS A 28 -1.61 -11.10 10.03
CA CYS A 28 -2.58 -12.16 9.91
C CYS A 28 -3.20 -12.50 11.26
N ALA A 29 -4.47 -12.85 11.27
CA ALA A 29 -5.16 -13.38 12.43
C ALA A 29 -5.85 -14.68 12.04
N VAL A 30 -5.57 -15.75 12.78
CA VAL A 30 -6.21 -17.06 12.61
C VAL A 30 -7.42 -17.12 13.54
N GLY A 31 -8.53 -17.62 13.03
CA GLY A 31 -9.67 -17.98 13.87
C GLY A 31 -10.48 -19.10 13.29
N ARG A 32 -11.61 -19.37 13.95
CA ARG A 32 -12.54 -20.42 13.59
C ARG A 32 -13.34 -19.99 12.36
N ALA A 33 -13.52 -20.86 11.36
CA ALA A 33 -14.29 -20.49 10.16
C ALA A 33 -15.77 -20.24 10.49
N GLU A 34 -16.30 -20.88 11.54
CA GLU A 34 -17.66 -20.66 12.02
C GLU A 34 -17.88 -19.31 12.73
N SER A 35 -16.82 -18.54 13.00
CA SER A 35 -16.90 -17.23 13.66
C SER A 35 -16.06 -16.19 12.91
N PRO A 36 -16.63 -15.04 12.52
CA PRO A 36 -15.87 -14.01 11.80
C PRO A 36 -14.63 -13.57 12.59
N VAL A 37 -13.45 -13.75 11.99
CA VAL A 37 -12.22 -13.14 12.49
C VAL A 37 -12.31 -11.65 12.21
N HIS A 38 -12.37 -10.85 13.27
CA HIS A 38 -12.42 -9.40 13.20
C HIS A 38 -11.16 -8.80 13.83
N HIS A 39 -10.91 -7.52 13.53
CA HIS A 39 -9.79 -6.79 14.14
C HIS A 39 -9.89 -6.83 15.67
N GLY A 40 -8.76 -7.10 16.33
CA GLY A 40 -8.66 -7.21 17.80
C GLY A 40 -9.17 -8.53 18.38
N ALA A 41 -9.74 -9.45 17.57
CA ALA A 41 -10.25 -10.73 18.06
C ALA A 41 -9.15 -11.74 18.40
N ALA A 42 -7.97 -11.58 17.82
CA ALA A 42 -6.82 -12.46 18.00
C ALA A 42 -5.51 -11.66 17.91
N LEU A 43 -4.43 -12.22 18.47
CA LEU A 43 -3.10 -11.65 18.34
C LEU A 43 -2.62 -11.78 16.90
N PRO A 44 -2.21 -10.67 16.25
CA PRO A 44 -1.74 -10.74 14.89
C PRO A 44 -0.37 -11.42 14.79
N GLN A 45 -0.14 -12.13 13.69
CA GLN A 45 1.08 -12.87 13.40
C GLN A 45 1.56 -12.56 11.97
N GLY A 46 2.80 -12.94 11.66
CA GLY A 46 3.32 -12.85 10.30
C GLY A 46 2.59 -13.80 9.35
N LEU A 47 2.57 -13.45 8.06
CA LEU A 47 1.92 -14.26 7.02
C LEU A 47 2.48 -15.68 6.97
N ASP A 48 3.81 -15.81 6.99
CA ASP A 48 4.49 -17.11 6.85
C ASP A 48 4.14 -18.07 8.00
N SER A 49 4.26 -17.59 9.25
CA SER A 49 3.91 -18.36 10.45
C SER A 49 2.43 -18.73 10.49
N SER A 50 1.55 -17.82 10.05
CA SER A 50 0.11 -18.07 10.04
C SER A 50 -0.26 -19.12 8.99
N LEU A 51 0.35 -19.06 7.80
CA LEU A 51 0.16 -20.06 6.76
C LEU A 51 0.67 -21.45 7.18
N GLN A 52 1.79 -21.52 7.89
CA GLN A 52 2.29 -22.78 8.47
C GLN A 52 1.30 -23.36 9.49
N GLN A 53 0.81 -22.53 10.43
CA GLN A 53 -0.18 -22.95 11.42
C GLN A 53 -1.49 -23.40 10.77
N TRP A 54 -1.85 -22.77 9.66
CA TRP A 54 -3.02 -23.13 8.87
C TRP A 54 -2.84 -24.43 8.05
N GLY A 55 -1.60 -24.96 7.98
CA GLY A 55 -1.29 -26.23 7.32
C GLY A 55 -0.74 -26.10 5.89
N VAL A 56 -0.40 -24.88 5.45
CA VAL A 56 0.25 -24.65 4.15
C VAL A 56 1.75 -24.91 4.30
N VAL A 57 2.16 -26.17 4.18
CA VAL A 57 3.53 -26.60 4.46
C VAL A 57 4.49 -26.26 3.31
N ALA A 58 4.02 -26.33 2.06
CA ALA A 58 4.86 -26.13 0.89
C ALA A 58 5.36 -24.66 0.79
N PRO A 59 6.69 -24.40 0.80
CA PRO A 59 7.21 -23.04 0.68
C PRO A 59 6.81 -22.34 -0.63
N SER A 60 6.73 -23.08 -1.73
CA SER A 60 6.30 -22.56 -3.03
C SER A 60 4.85 -22.06 -3.00
N GLN A 61 3.96 -22.77 -2.30
CA GLN A 61 2.55 -22.38 -2.15
C GLN A 61 2.42 -21.11 -1.29
N ARG A 62 3.19 -21.02 -0.19
CA ARG A 62 3.23 -19.81 0.65
C ARG A 62 3.76 -18.59 -0.13
N GLN A 63 4.82 -18.78 -0.92
CA GLN A 63 5.36 -17.73 -1.78
C GLN A 63 4.36 -17.28 -2.85
N ALA A 64 3.64 -18.22 -3.47
CA ALA A 64 2.61 -17.90 -4.46
C ALA A 64 1.47 -17.09 -3.84
N LEU A 65 1.02 -17.44 -2.63
CA LEU A 65 0.02 -16.68 -1.88
C LEU A 65 0.52 -15.27 -1.51
N ALA A 66 1.77 -15.15 -1.04
CA ALA A 66 2.36 -13.85 -0.72
C ALA A 66 2.45 -12.94 -1.96
N THR A 67 2.79 -13.51 -3.12
CA THR A 67 2.78 -12.77 -4.40
C THR A 67 1.37 -12.35 -4.80
N ARG A 68 0.38 -13.27 -4.77
CA ARG A 68 -1.02 -12.95 -5.07
C ARG A 68 -1.57 -11.86 -4.15
N LEU A 69 -1.25 -11.92 -2.86
CA LEU A 69 -1.67 -10.93 -1.87
C LEU A 69 -1.07 -9.55 -2.17
N ARG A 70 0.23 -9.50 -2.49
CA ARG A 70 0.91 -8.26 -2.87
C ARG A 70 0.27 -7.65 -4.11
N GLU A 71 0.12 -8.44 -5.18
CA GLU A 71 -0.48 -7.98 -6.43
C GLU A 71 -1.90 -7.48 -6.23
N ALA A 72 -2.73 -8.21 -5.48
CA ALA A 72 -4.11 -7.79 -5.19
C ALA A 72 -4.17 -6.49 -4.38
N THR A 73 -3.30 -6.34 -3.38
CA THR A 73 -3.25 -5.14 -2.54
C THR A 73 -2.76 -3.92 -3.34
N GLU A 74 -1.69 -4.09 -4.11
CA GLU A 74 -1.13 -3.02 -4.96
C GLU A 74 -2.10 -2.62 -6.07
N ALA A 75 -2.82 -3.58 -6.67
CA ALA A 75 -3.88 -3.31 -7.64
C ALA A 75 -5.05 -2.52 -7.03
N ALA A 76 -5.44 -2.82 -5.79
CA ALA A 76 -6.49 -2.06 -5.10
C ALA A 76 -6.11 -0.58 -4.91
N MET A 77 -4.87 -0.32 -4.50
CA MET A 77 -4.35 1.05 -4.41
C MET A 77 -4.22 1.69 -5.80
N ALA A 78 -3.73 0.97 -6.81
CA ALA A 78 -3.65 1.49 -8.17
C ALA A 78 -5.02 1.94 -8.70
N ALA A 79 -6.07 1.14 -8.47
CA ALA A 79 -7.44 1.48 -8.84
C ALA A 79 -7.95 2.74 -8.10
N LEU A 80 -7.61 2.86 -6.80
CA LEU A 80 -7.91 4.06 -6.04
C LEU A 80 -7.20 5.29 -6.61
N LEU A 81 -5.91 5.18 -6.93
CA LEU A 81 -5.12 6.27 -7.50
C LEU A 81 -5.63 6.71 -8.87
N ALA A 82 -6.02 5.76 -9.73
CA ALA A 82 -6.66 6.05 -11.01
C ALA A 82 -7.99 6.81 -10.80
N THR A 83 -8.80 6.37 -9.84
CA THR A 83 -10.05 7.05 -9.48
C THR A 83 -9.79 8.47 -8.97
N GLU A 84 -8.78 8.67 -8.10
CA GLU A 84 -8.40 10.00 -7.62
C GLU A 84 -7.97 10.94 -8.77
N ALA A 85 -7.28 10.43 -9.78
CA ALA A 85 -6.80 11.22 -10.91
C ALA A 85 -7.95 11.80 -11.77
N GLU A 86 -9.10 11.13 -11.79
CA GLU A 86 -10.31 11.58 -12.49
C GLU A 86 -11.09 12.65 -11.72
N LEU A 87 -10.84 12.80 -10.42
CA LEU A 87 -11.55 13.75 -9.57
C LEU A 87 -10.94 15.15 -9.65
N SER A 88 -11.82 16.15 -9.79
CA SER A 88 -11.43 17.55 -9.65
C SER A 88 -10.90 17.84 -8.22
N PRO A 89 -10.06 18.87 -8.04
CA PRO A 89 -9.58 19.27 -6.71
C PRO A 89 -10.69 19.44 -5.68
N ARG A 90 -11.85 19.98 -6.09
CA ARG A 90 -13.00 20.15 -5.18
C ARG A 90 -13.59 18.82 -4.75
N GLN A 91 -13.72 17.85 -5.66
CA GLN A 91 -14.25 16.51 -5.35
C GLN A 91 -13.30 15.71 -4.45
N ARG A 92 -11.99 15.90 -4.61
CA ARG A 92 -10.99 15.28 -3.74
C ARG A 92 -10.96 15.87 -2.32
N GLY A 93 -11.49 17.08 -2.13
CA GLY A 93 -11.38 17.83 -0.87
C GLY A 93 -10.19 18.78 -0.82
N GLY A 94 -9.60 19.11 -1.97
CA GLY A 94 -8.50 20.06 -2.14
C GLY A 94 -7.52 19.58 -3.20
N THR A 95 -6.70 20.49 -3.73
CA THR A 95 -5.67 20.19 -4.75
C THR A 95 -4.71 19.09 -4.32
N ARG A 96 -4.50 18.94 -3.00
CA ARG A 96 -3.52 18.03 -2.38
C ARG A 96 -4.14 16.95 -1.51
N ALA A 97 -5.46 16.81 -1.55
CA ALA A 97 -6.11 15.68 -0.94
C ALA A 97 -5.79 14.44 -1.77
N HIS A 98 -5.02 13.53 -1.18
CA HIS A 98 -4.50 12.32 -1.79
C HIS A 98 -4.40 11.23 -0.74
N THR A 99 -4.68 10.00 -1.15
CA THR A 99 -4.45 8.82 -0.33
C THR A 99 -2.99 8.38 -0.49
N ASP A 100 -2.24 8.33 0.61
CA ASP A 100 -0.89 7.73 0.62
C ASP A 100 -0.85 6.34 1.23
N ILE A 101 -1.88 5.97 1.99
CA ILE A 101 -1.95 4.69 2.68
C ILE A 101 -3.36 4.11 2.53
N LEU A 102 -3.39 2.85 2.12
CA LEU A 102 -4.62 2.06 2.06
C LEU A 102 -4.42 0.78 2.88
N GLY A 103 -5.37 0.53 3.77
CA GLY A 103 -5.51 -0.78 4.40
C GLY A 103 -6.46 -1.64 3.59
N VAL A 104 -6.04 -2.84 3.19
CA VAL A 104 -6.93 -3.81 2.54
C VAL A 104 -7.02 -5.03 3.43
N ASP A 105 -8.24 -5.49 3.63
CA ASP A 105 -8.55 -6.61 4.50
C ASP A 105 -9.00 -7.79 3.65
N PHE A 106 -8.37 -8.94 3.85
CA PHE A 106 -8.65 -10.16 3.09
C PHE A 106 -9.05 -11.30 4.01
N LEU A 107 -9.82 -12.22 3.46
CA LEU A 107 -10.04 -13.55 3.99
C LEU A 107 -9.32 -14.54 3.09
N LEU A 108 -8.53 -15.42 3.69
CA LEU A 108 -8.06 -16.64 3.05
C LEU A 108 -8.88 -17.80 3.62
N ALA A 109 -9.60 -18.47 2.73
CA ALA A 109 -10.44 -19.62 3.02
C ALA A 109 -10.03 -20.82 2.18
N CYS A 110 -10.37 -22.02 2.67
CA CYS A 110 -10.24 -23.26 1.91
C CYS A 110 -11.65 -23.67 1.46
N VAL A 111 -11.89 -23.68 0.16
CA VAL A 111 -13.16 -24.07 -0.46
C VAL A 111 -12.84 -25.22 -1.41
N ASP A 112 -13.45 -26.39 -1.20
CA ASP A 112 -13.22 -27.60 -2.01
C ASP A 112 -11.73 -27.92 -2.25
N ASP A 113 -10.94 -27.90 -1.17
CA ASP A 113 -9.48 -28.09 -1.16
C ASP A 113 -8.66 -27.03 -1.93
N ALA A 114 -9.29 -25.96 -2.40
CA ALA A 114 -8.65 -24.82 -3.03
C ALA A 114 -8.53 -23.61 -2.10
N LEU A 115 -7.38 -22.92 -2.16
CA LEU A 115 -7.15 -21.71 -1.38
C LEU A 115 -7.67 -20.46 -2.10
N GLU A 116 -8.71 -19.87 -1.54
CA GLU A 116 -9.37 -18.68 -2.06
C GLU A 116 -9.04 -17.45 -1.22
N LEU A 117 -8.58 -16.40 -1.90
CA LEU A 117 -8.26 -15.10 -1.30
C LEU A 117 -9.37 -14.12 -1.71
N VAL A 118 -10.10 -13.60 -0.73
CA VAL A 118 -11.24 -12.70 -0.93
C VAL A 118 -10.97 -11.36 -0.25
N ALA A 119 -11.04 -10.26 -1.00
CA ALA A 119 -11.00 -8.92 -0.42
C ALA A 119 -12.33 -8.62 0.28
N LEU A 120 -12.28 -8.29 1.56
CA LEU A 120 -13.46 -8.00 2.39
C LEU A 120 -13.79 -6.52 2.41
N ALA A 121 -12.80 -5.68 2.69
CA ALA A 121 -12.99 -4.25 2.87
C ALA A 121 -11.68 -3.48 2.70
N THR A 122 -11.80 -2.19 2.42
CA THR A 122 -10.72 -1.24 2.65
C THR A 122 -10.91 -0.57 4.01
N ASN A 123 -9.92 -0.68 4.89
CA ASN A 123 -9.96 -0.08 6.23
C ASN A 123 -8.56 0.28 6.72
N SER A 124 -8.11 1.48 6.34
CA SER A 124 -6.76 1.94 6.69
C SER A 124 -6.53 2.00 8.20
N GLN A 125 -7.50 2.47 9.00
CA GLN A 125 -7.32 2.60 10.44
C GLN A 125 -7.12 1.23 11.11
N ARG A 126 -8.05 0.28 10.88
CA ARG A 126 -8.00 -1.01 11.57
C ARG A 126 -6.88 -1.91 11.05
N CYS A 127 -6.58 -1.87 9.75
CA CYS A 127 -5.39 -2.54 9.20
C CYS A 127 -4.12 -1.94 9.79
N LEU A 128 -4.05 -0.61 9.95
CA LEU A 128 -2.90 0.06 10.56
C LEU A 128 -2.69 -0.38 12.01
N GLU A 129 -3.74 -0.35 12.82
CA GLU A 129 -3.70 -0.83 14.21
C GLU A 129 -3.20 -2.28 14.30
N THR A 130 -3.73 -3.16 13.45
CA THR A 130 -3.37 -4.60 13.43
C THR A 130 -1.92 -4.81 12.98
N CYS A 131 -1.50 -4.13 11.93
CA CYS A 131 -0.15 -4.23 11.37
C CYS A 131 0.92 -3.64 12.29
N VAL A 132 0.64 -2.51 12.95
CA VAL A 132 1.56 -1.90 13.93
C VAL A 132 1.70 -2.79 15.17
N LEU A 133 0.59 -3.38 15.63
CA LEU A 133 0.64 -4.36 16.73
C LEU A 133 1.47 -5.59 16.36
N ALA A 134 1.28 -6.14 15.15
CA ALA A 134 2.06 -7.26 14.64
C ALA A 134 3.56 -6.94 14.58
N GLU A 135 3.92 -5.76 14.06
CA GLU A 135 5.31 -5.31 14.00
C GLU A 135 5.91 -5.15 15.40
N ALA A 136 5.17 -4.55 16.34
CA ALA A 136 5.63 -4.38 17.71
C ALA A 136 5.91 -5.71 18.41
N MET A 137 5.05 -6.71 18.22
CA MET A 137 5.25 -8.05 18.76
C MET A 137 6.40 -8.79 18.07
N GLY A 138 6.49 -8.69 16.74
CA GLY A 138 7.57 -9.29 15.95
C GLY A 138 8.95 -8.78 16.37
N ARG A 139 9.07 -7.48 16.66
CA ARG A 139 10.32 -6.91 17.18
C ARG A 139 10.77 -7.54 18.49
N GLY A 140 9.84 -7.94 19.35
CA GLY A 140 10.15 -8.63 20.61
C GLY A 140 10.81 -9.99 20.41
N VAL A 141 10.66 -10.59 19.23
CA VAL A 141 11.21 -11.89 18.86
C VAL A 141 12.22 -11.83 17.70
N GLY A 142 12.65 -10.62 17.31
CA GLY A 142 13.71 -10.42 16.31
C GLY A 142 13.26 -10.35 14.84
N GLU A 143 11.95 -10.24 14.58
CA GLU A 143 11.45 -10.05 13.21
C GLU A 143 11.86 -8.69 12.62
N PRO A 144 12.12 -8.62 11.30
CA PRO A 144 12.46 -7.38 10.64
C PRO A 144 11.29 -6.38 10.68
N ARG A 145 11.62 -5.09 10.63
CA ARG A 145 10.61 -4.03 10.52
C ARG A 145 9.95 -4.06 9.15
N GLY A 146 8.68 -3.71 9.10
CA GLY A 146 8.00 -3.43 7.83
C GLY A 146 8.51 -2.13 7.20
N ASP A 147 8.13 -1.91 5.94
CA ASP A 147 8.53 -0.74 5.16
C ASP A 147 7.64 0.49 5.42
N LEU A 148 6.55 0.33 6.18
CA LEU A 148 5.56 1.38 6.40
C LEU A 148 6.17 2.73 6.85
N PRO A 149 7.02 2.79 7.90
CA PRO A 149 7.57 4.08 8.34
C PRO A 149 8.42 4.75 7.27
N ARG A 150 9.20 3.97 6.51
CA ARG A 150 10.06 4.46 5.43
C ARG A 150 9.22 5.01 4.28
N LEU A 151 8.28 4.22 3.77
CA LEU A 151 7.45 4.60 2.62
C LEU A 151 6.53 5.78 2.95
N LEU A 152 5.95 5.82 4.14
CA LEU A 152 5.13 6.96 4.55
C LEU A 152 5.96 8.23 4.72
N ALA A 153 7.16 8.14 5.29
CA ALA A 153 8.07 9.27 5.38
C ALA A 153 8.48 9.78 3.99
N GLU A 154 8.80 8.89 3.05
CA GLU A 154 9.08 9.24 1.65
C GLU A 154 7.90 9.98 1.00
N ALA A 155 6.68 9.47 1.14
CA ALA A 155 5.47 10.12 0.62
C ALA A 155 5.22 11.51 1.25
N MET A 156 5.40 11.64 2.57
CA MET A 156 5.26 12.92 3.27
C MET A 156 6.31 13.94 2.83
N LEU A 157 7.57 13.52 2.74
CA LEU A 157 8.67 14.38 2.28
C LEU A 157 8.47 14.82 0.84
N HIS A 158 8.04 13.91 -0.03
CA HIS A 158 7.75 14.24 -1.43
C HIS A 158 6.65 15.31 -1.51
N ARG A 159 5.54 15.16 -0.78
CA ARG A 159 4.48 16.18 -0.75
C ARG A 159 4.93 17.51 -0.18
N ALA A 160 5.78 17.49 0.85
CA ALA A 160 6.36 18.71 1.39
C ALA A 160 7.26 19.40 0.37
N GLN A 161 8.06 18.65 -0.39
CA GLN A 161 8.88 19.19 -1.48
C GLN A 161 8.01 19.80 -2.59
N CYS A 162 6.98 19.07 -3.06
CA CYS A 162 5.99 19.61 -4.00
C CYS A 162 5.34 20.88 -3.44
N HIS A 163 5.10 20.94 -2.12
CA HIS A 163 4.59 22.15 -1.49
C HIS A 163 5.49 23.35 -1.62
N LEU A 164 6.77 23.15 -1.35
CA LEU A 164 7.74 24.22 -1.35
C LEU A 164 8.02 24.77 -2.74
N VAL A 165 7.77 24.00 -3.79
CA VAL A 165 8.09 24.40 -5.17
C VAL A 165 6.87 24.87 -5.96
N GLU A 166 5.65 24.49 -5.58
CA GLU A 166 4.43 24.89 -6.28
C GLU A 166 4.34 26.42 -6.47
N GLY A 167 3.99 26.84 -7.69
CA GLY A 167 3.84 28.24 -8.08
C GLY A 167 5.16 29.00 -8.30
N LYS A 168 6.32 28.40 -7.99
CA LYS A 168 7.62 29.05 -8.26
C LYS A 168 7.92 29.10 -9.76
N ASP A 169 8.60 30.17 -10.16
CA ASP A 169 9.09 30.34 -11.52
C ASP A 169 10.46 29.66 -11.68
N ILE A 170 10.65 28.87 -12.73
CA ILE A 170 11.96 28.33 -13.12
C ILE A 170 12.35 28.90 -14.48
N LEU A 171 13.56 29.43 -14.57
CA LEU A 171 14.15 29.88 -15.81
C LEU A 171 14.98 28.74 -16.44
N LEU A 172 14.54 28.27 -17.61
CA LEU A 172 15.30 27.31 -18.41
C LEU A 172 16.17 28.07 -19.42
N ILE A 173 17.49 27.97 -19.27
CA ILE A 173 18.49 28.57 -20.18
C ILE A 173 19.09 27.47 -21.07
N GLY A 174 19.19 27.72 -22.38
CA GLY A 174 19.83 26.79 -23.31
C GLY A 174 18.94 25.62 -23.75
N ALA A 175 17.67 25.88 -24.07
CA ALA A 175 16.71 24.85 -24.50
C ALA A 175 16.85 24.40 -25.98
N GLY A 176 17.90 24.80 -26.70
CA GLY A 176 18.11 24.44 -28.10
C GLY A 176 18.75 23.05 -28.27
N GLY A 177 18.23 22.25 -29.21
CA GLY A 177 18.94 21.07 -29.78
C GLY A 177 18.38 19.68 -29.45
N VAL A 178 17.61 19.51 -28.37
CA VAL A 178 16.98 18.23 -28.01
C VAL A 178 15.61 18.51 -27.37
N SER A 179 14.58 17.72 -27.72
CA SER A 179 13.26 17.82 -27.07
C SER A 179 13.39 17.61 -25.56
N LYS A 180 13.02 18.63 -24.77
CA LYS A 180 13.00 18.60 -23.31
C LYS A 180 11.57 18.42 -22.78
N SER A 181 10.72 17.64 -23.46
CA SER A 181 9.33 17.39 -23.04
C SER A 181 9.23 16.93 -21.58
N PHE A 182 10.17 16.09 -21.14
CA PHE A 182 10.27 15.63 -19.75
C PHE A 182 10.41 16.76 -18.72
N VAL A 183 11.05 17.88 -19.07
CA VAL A 183 11.18 19.05 -18.17
C VAL A 183 9.83 19.73 -17.99
N TRP A 184 9.04 19.81 -19.05
CA TRP A 184 7.71 20.43 -19.02
C TRP A 184 6.70 19.53 -18.32
N GLU A 185 6.79 18.22 -18.49
CA GLU A 185 5.99 17.23 -17.76
C GLU A 185 6.31 17.28 -16.26
N ALA A 186 7.59 17.17 -15.89
CA ALA A 186 8.00 17.28 -14.49
C ALA A 186 7.58 18.63 -13.87
N ALA A 187 7.76 19.75 -14.60
CA ALA A 187 7.33 21.04 -14.10
C ALA A 187 5.81 21.11 -13.85
N ARG A 188 5.01 20.47 -14.70
CA ARG A 188 3.56 20.37 -14.49
C ARG A 188 3.24 19.57 -13.22
N ASP A 189 3.90 18.44 -13.03
CA ASP A 189 3.69 17.56 -11.87
C ASP A 189 4.06 18.24 -10.55
N TYR A 190 5.09 19.09 -10.54
CA TYR A 190 5.51 19.88 -9.38
C TYR A 190 4.78 21.24 -9.25
N GLY A 191 3.86 21.56 -10.16
CA GLY A 191 3.14 22.85 -10.15
C GLY A 191 4.04 24.08 -10.42
N LEU A 192 5.14 23.89 -11.14
CA LEU A 192 6.13 24.92 -11.46
C LEU A 192 5.74 25.74 -12.69
N ARG A 193 6.09 27.04 -12.68
CA ARG A 193 5.95 27.93 -13.83
C ARG A 193 7.26 28.00 -14.59
N VAL A 194 7.35 27.35 -15.75
CA VAL A 194 8.59 27.36 -16.54
C VAL A 194 8.57 28.54 -17.51
N ARG A 195 9.62 29.34 -17.47
CA ARG A 195 9.92 30.37 -18.46
C ARG A 195 11.16 29.97 -19.23
N SER A 196 11.09 29.97 -20.55
CA SER A 196 12.24 29.75 -21.41
C SER A 196 12.83 31.07 -21.87
N SER A 197 14.14 31.26 -21.71
CA SER A 197 14.86 32.34 -22.37
C SER A 197 15.70 31.74 -23.49
N GLY A 198 15.24 31.90 -24.73
CA GLY A 198 16.03 31.65 -25.93
C GLY A 198 16.83 32.88 -26.32
N ARG A 199 18.07 32.69 -26.77
CA ARG A 199 18.61 33.53 -27.83
C ARG A 199 18.27 32.88 -29.15
#